data_AF-A0A7L0H6W8-F1
#
_entry.id   AF-A0A7L0H6W8-F1
#
_cell.length_a   1.000
_cell.length_b   1.000
_cell.length_c   1.000
_cell.angle_alpha   90.00
_cell.angle_beta   90.00
_cell.angle_gamma   90.00
#
_symmetry.space_group_name_H-M   'P 1'
#
loop_
_entity.id
_entity.type
_entity.pdbx_description
1 polymer ?
#
loop_
_entity_poly.entity_id
_entity_poly.type
_entity_poly.pdbx_seq_one_letter_code
_entity_poly.pdbx_strand_id
1 'polypeptide(L)' 'AVAGSTVELGCSAQGDPVPRVQWHKEHGDLPWGRHEVDPEHTLRLYAVTPADAGTYVCTAQSQLGTAAATTRLHV' A
#
# COMPACT_ATOMS: atom_id res chain seq x y z
N ALA A 1 3.10 -1.82 -14.33
CA ALA A 1 1.99 -2.80 -14.32
C ALA A 1 1.36 -2.78 -15.70
N VAL A 2 0.46 -3.72 -15.98
CA VAL A 2 -0.33 -3.73 -17.22
C VAL A 2 -1.78 -3.58 -16.83
N ALA A 3 -2.54 -2.77 -17.55
CA ALA A 3 -3.96 -2.61 -17.28
C ALA A 3 -4.68 -3.98 -17.24
N GLY A 4 -5.53 -4.19 -16.24
CA GLY A 4 -6.23 -5.45 -15.98
C GLY A 4 -5.44 -6.47 -15.15
N SER A 5 -4.15 -6.24 -14.86
CA SER A 5 -3.38 -7.15 -14.01
C SER A 5 -3.66 -6.94 -12.52
N THR A 6 -3.27 -7.92 -11.70
CA THR A 6 -3.11 -7.73 -10.25
C THR A 6 -1.71 -7.18 -9.98
N VAL A 7 -1.59 -6.24 -9.04
CA VAL A 7 -0.32 -5.69 -8.59
C VAL A 7 -0.20 -5.87 -7.09
N GLU A 8 1.00 -6.23 -6.62
CA GLU A 8 1.31 -6.37 -5.22
C GLU A 8 2.38 -5.35 -4.82
N LEU A 9 2.13 -4.62 -3.73
CA LEU A 9 3.04 -3.64 -3.15
C LEU A 9 3.36 -4.09 -1.72
N GLY A 10 4.56 -4.64 -1.51
CA GLY A 10 5.01 -5.09 -0.20
C GLY A 10 5.51 -3.93 0.67
N CYS A 11 5.22 -3.97 1.97
CA CYS A 11 5.80 -3.07 2.95
C CYS A 11 6.29 -3.86 4.17
N SER A 12 7.59 -3.76 4.47
CA SER A 12 8.15 -4.40 5.66
C SER A 12 8.37 -3.34 6.74
N ALA A 13 7.85 -3.58 7.93
CA ALA A 13 8.03 -2.73 9.09
C ALA A 13 8.51 -3.57 10.27
N GLN A 14 9.53 -3.09 10.99
CA GLN A 14 10.08 -3.73 12.17
C GLN A 14 10.05 -2.76 13.34
N GLY A 15 9.81 -3.27 14.55
CA GLY A 15 9.79 -2.49 15.77
C GLY A 15 9.33 -3.32 16.96
N ASP A 16 9.69 -2.88 18.17
CA ASP A 16 9.18 -3.42 19.43
C ASP A 16 8.61 -2.25 20.26
N PRO A 17 7.29 -2.16 20.48
CA PRO A 17 6.25 -3.10 20.04
C PRO A 17 6.07 -3.15 18.51
N VAL A 18 5.59 -4.29 17.99
CA VAL A 18 5.33 -4.50 16.56
C VAL A 18 4.42 -3.39 16.02
N PRO A 19 4.85 -2.65 14.98
CA PRO A 19 4.07 -1.54 14.43
C PRO A 19 2.86 -2.05 13.64
N ARG A 20 1.78 -1.28 13.65
CA ARG A 20 0.64 -1.48 12.74
C ARG A 20 0.93 -0.76 11.43
N VAL A 21 0.79 -1.47 10.31
CA VAL A 21 0.97 -0.91 8.96
C VAL A 21 -0.38 -0.57 8.33
N GLN A 22 -0.46 0.60 7.72
CA GLN A 22 -1.63 1.08 6.97
C GLN A 22 -1.19 1.61 5.61
N TRP A 23 -2.00 1.34 4.58
CA TRP A 23 -1.76 1.80 3.22
C TRP A 23 -2.72 2.94 2.87
N HIS A 24 -2.21 3.93 2.14
CA HIS A 24 -3.03 4.95 1.50
C HIS A 24 -2.42 5.38 0.16
N LYS A 25 -3.23 6.01 -0.69
CA LYS A 25 -2.76 6.68 -1.90
C LYS A 25 -2.51 8.15 -1.57
N GLU A 26 -1.40 8.72 -2.00
CA GLU A 26 -1.01 10.11 -1.65
C GLU A 26 -2.01 11.14 -2.19
N HIS A 27 -2.58 10.87 -3.37
CA HIS A 27 -3.52 11.75 -4.06
C HIS A 27 -4.76 10.97 -4.50
N GLY A 28 -5.66 10.73 -3.55
CA GLY A 28 -6.93 10.04 -3.75
C GLY A 28 -7.05 8.82 -2.84
N ASP A 29 -7.99 7.95 -3.18
CA ASP A 29 -8.30 6.77 -2.37
C ASP A 29 -7.71 5.49 -2.98
N LEU A 30 -7.56 4.46 -2.14
CA LEU A 30 -7.33 3.12 -2.64
C LEU A 30 -8.53 2.67 -3.50
N PRO A 31 -8.31 1.89 -4.57
CA PRO A 31 -9.38 1.40 -5.42
C PRO A 31 -10.48 0.67 -4.64
N TRP A 32 -11.65 1.29 -4.50
CA TRP A 32 -12.75 0.75 -3.71
C TRP A 32 -13.20 -0.62 -4.24
N GLY A 33 -13.27 -1.62 -3.33
CA GLY A 33 -13.64 -3.00 -3.68
C GLY A 33 -12.65 -3.74 -4.58
N ARG A 34 -11.50 -3.13 -4.92
CA ARG A 34 -10.45 -3.70 -5.76
C ARG A 34 -9.09 -3.70 -5.06
N HIS A 35 -9.08 -3.70 -3.74
CA HIS A 35 -7.84 -3.83 -2.96
C HIS A 35 -8.03 -4.73 -1.74
N GLU A 36 -6.94 -5.36 -1.32
CA GLU A 36 -6.81 -6.03 -0.02
C GLU A 36 -5.41 -5.76 0.56
N VAL A 37 -5.29 -5.84 1.88
CA VAL A 37 -4.00 -5.82 2.57
C VAL A 37 -3.88 -7.12 3.36
N ASP A 38 -2.85 -7.90 3.07
CA ASP A 38 -2.61 -9.18 3.75
C ASP A 38 -1.91 -9.01 5.12
N PRO A 39 -1.86 -10.07 5.95
CA PRO A 39 -1.20 -10.02 7.25
C PRO A 39 0.28 -9.63 7.19
N GLU A 40 0.95 -9.91 6.07
CA GLU A 40 2.34 -9.55 5.77
C GLU A 40 2.49 -8.09 5.28
N HIS A 41 1.41 -7.31 5.32
CA HIS A 41 1.36 -5.88 4.99
C HIS A 41 1.58 -5.58 3.50
N THR A 42 1.26 -6.56 2.64
CA THR A 42 1.26 -6.40 1.19
C THR A 42 -0.09 -5.88 0.73
N LEU A 43 -0.08 -4.74 0.06
CA LEU A 43 -1.27 -4.20 -0.62
C LEU A 43 -1.40 -4.88 -1.99
N ARG A 44 -2.48 -5.64 -2.19
CA ARG A 44 -2.87 -6.15 -3.51
C ARG A 44 -3.91 -5.25 -4.13
N LEU A 45 -3.70 -4.88 -5.39
CA LEU A 45 -4.62 -4.11 -6.22
C LEU A 45 -5.08 -4.98 -7.39
N TYR A 46 -6.39 -5.17 -7.52
CA TYR A 46 -6.98 -6.02 -8.55
C TYR A 46 -7.42 -5.22 -9.77
N ALA A 47 -7.24 -5.82 -10.95
CA ALA A 47 -7.68 -5.27 -12.23
C ALA A 47 -7.26 -3.80 -12.40
N VAL A 48 -5.96 -3.51 -12.26
CA VAL A 48 -5.45 -2.13 -12.24
C VAL A 48 -5.79 -1.38 -13.53
N THR A 49 -6.09 -0.10 -13.42
CA THR A 49 -6.41 0.81 -14.52
C THR A 49 -5.44 1.98 -14.56
N PRO A 50 -5.31 2.72 -15.67
CA PRO A 50 -4.48 3.92 -15.71
C PRO A 50 -4.80 4.96 -14.62
N ALA A 51 -6.04 5.00 -14.12
CA ALA A 51 -6.45 5.87 -13.01
C ALA A 51 -5.89 5.41 -11.65
N ASP A 52 -5.53 4.15 -11.52
CA ASP A 52 -4.91 3.60 -10.30
C ASP A 52 -3.44 4.03 -10.19
N ALA A 53 -2.79 4.45 -11.28
CA ALA A 53 -1.43 4.97 -11.23
C ALA A 53 -1.29 6.12 -10.21
N GLY A 54 -0.12 6.20 -9.57
CA GLY A 54 0.15 7.19 -8.54
C GLY A 54 1.13 6.71 -7.47
N THR A 55 1.29 7.52 -6.43
CA THR A 55 2.12 7.20 -5.27
C THR A 55 1.27 6.54 -4.20
N TYR A 56 1.75 5.41 -3.70
CA TYR A 56 1.18 4.67 -2.59
C TYR A 56 2.13 4.78 -1.40
N VAL A 57 1.57 4.96 -0.22
CA VAL A 57 2.32 5.20 1.01
C VAL A 57 1.91 4.14 2.02
N CYS A 58 2.90 3.44 2.57
CA CYS A 58 2.71 2.61 3.74
C CYS A 58 3.21 3.34 4.99
N THR A 59 2.36 3.43 6.00
CA THR A 59 2.64 4.06 7.29
C THR A 59 2.69 2.99 8.37
N ALA A 60 3.83 2.85 9.04
CA ALA A 60 4.04 1.98 10.17
C ALA A 60 3.97 2.79 11.47
N GLN A 61 3.04 2.47 12.36
CA GLN A 61 2.82 3.19 13.61
C GLN A 61 2.90 2.25 14.82
N SER A 62 3.71 2.63 15.81
CA SER A 62 3.78 1.99 17.13
C SER A 62 3.61 3.03 18.24
N GLN A 63 3.61 2.59 19.50
CA GLN A 63 3.58 3.52 20.64
C GLN A 63 4.84 4.38 20.75
N LEU A 64 5.94 3.98 20.11
CA LEU A 64 7.23 4.69 20.17
C LEU A 64 7.43 5.68 19.02
N GLY A 65 6.61 5.60 17.96
CA GLY A 65 6.75 6.50 16.83
C GLY A 65 6.02 6.06 15.57
N THR A 66 6.34 6.74 14.47
CA THR A 66 5.76 6.50 13.15
C THR A 66 6.84 6.58 12.10
N ALA A 67 6.83 5.66 11.16
CA ALA A 67 7.65 5.65 9.96
C ALA A 67 6.76 5.49 8.74
N ALA A 68 7.17 6.05 7.60
CA ALA A 68 6.45 5.91 6.34
C ALA A 68 7.42 5.63 5.19
N ALA A 69 6.97 4.84 4.23
CA ALA A 69 7.67 4.58 2.98
C ALA A 69 6.70 4.76 1.80
N THR A 70 7.23 5.19 0.66
CA THR A 70 6.44 5.46 -0.54
C THR A 70 6.90 4.59 -1.71
N THR A 71 5.97 4.20 -2.56
CA THR A 71 6.23 3.48 -3.80
C THR A 71 5.33 4.01 -4.91
N ARG A 72 5.81 3.98 -6.15
CA ARG A 72 5.08 4.52 -7.30
C ARG A 72 4.55 3.40 -8.18
N LEU A 73 3.24 3.39 -8.39
CA LEU A 73 2.59 2.52 -9.34
C LEU A 73 2.53 3.19 -10.72
N HIS A 74 3.11 2.52 -11.70
CA HIS A 74 2.91 2.79 -13.12
C HIS A 74 2.04 1.68 -13.72
N VAL A 75 1.08 2.02 -14.59
CA VAL A 75 0.14 1.11 -15.25
C VAL A 75 0.24 1.24 -16.76
#